data_AF-A0A4Q3SES7-F1
#
_entry.id   AF-A0A4Q3SES7-F1
#
_cell.length_a   1.000
_cell.length_b   1.000
_cell.length_c   1.000
_cell.angle_alpha   90.00
_cell.angle_beta   90.00
_cell.angle_gamma   90.00
#
_symmetry.space_group_name_H-M   'P 1'
#
loop_
_entity.id
_entity.type
_entity.pdbx_description
1 polymer ?
#
loop_
_entity_poly.entity_id
_entity_poly.type
_entity_poly.pdbx_seq_one_letter_code
_entity_poly.pdbx_strand_id
1 'polypeptide(L)'
;MLWAAQLRAEWREPAEVLSAFADEPWAVCLLSGGEGERGRWSYLARDPDATLTVTAGDARDPFSALADLLGPAQPPMAGGPPFQGGVVGLASYELADRIEALGLARQAAWPDLIGARYPAVLAFDRHERA
;
A
#
# COMPACT_ATOMS: atom_id res chain seq x y z
N MET A 1 10.51 14.89 -15.78
CA MET A 1 11.71 14.12 -15.43
C MET A 1 11.57 13.81 -13.94
N LEU A 2 11.09 12.63 -13.58
CA LEU A 2 10.93 12.21 -12.18
C LEU A 2 12.31 11.75 -11.68
N TRP A 3 12.84 12.39 -10.66
CA TRP A 3 14.07 11.95 -10.00
C TRP A 3 13.69 10.91 -8.95
N ALA A 4 13.94 9.63 -9.24
CA ALA A 4 13.94 8.60 -8.21
C ALA A 4 15.30 8.65 -7.50
N ALA A 5 15.28 8.71 -6.17
CA ALA A 5 16.49 8.67 -5.36
C ALA A 5 16.39 7.52 -4.37
N GLN A 6 17.42 6.67 -4.34
CA GLN A 6 17.58 5.68 -3.29
C GLN A 6 18.55 6.21 -2.25
N LEU A 7 18.05 6.43 -1.04
CA LEU A 7 18.88 6.76 0.11
C LEU A 7 18.98 5.51 0.98
N ARG A 8 20.18 5.23 1.50
CA ARG A 8 20.40 4.14 2.46
C ARG A 8 20.59 4.74 3.85
N ALA A 9 20.07 4.05 4.85
CA ALA A 9 20.21 4.41 6.25
C ALA A 9 20.74 3.20 7.04
N GLU A 10 21.06 3.42 8.32
CA GLU A 10 21.39 2.32 9.21
C GLU A 10 20.16 1.44 9.47
N TRP A 11 20.40 0.13 9.57
CA TRP A 11 19.34 -0.83 9.85
C TRP A 11 18.62 -0.55 11.17
N ARG A 12 17.30 -0.57 11.13
CA ARG A 12 16.42 -0.62 12.30
C ARG A 12 15.30 -1.60 12.05
N GLU A 13 14.71 -2.14 13.12
CA GLU A 13 13.60 -3.06 12.98
C GLU A 13 12.37 -2.32 12.42
N PRO A 14 11.72 -2.83 11.35
CA PRO A 14 10.63 -2.10 10.69
C PRO A 14 9.48 -1.70 11.62
N ALA A 15 9.14 -2.57 12.58
CA ALA A 15 8.10 -2.28 13.57
C ALA A 15 8.50 -1.17 14.56
N GLU A 16 9.78 -1.05 14.90
CA GLU A 16 10.30 0.05 15.72
C GLU A 16 10.17 1.38 14.97
N VAL A 17 10.52 1.41 13.69
CA VAL A 17 10.37 2.62 12.85
C VAL A 17 8.91 3.01 12.71
N LEU A 18 8.00 2.05 12.48
CA LEU A 18 6.56 2.32 12.40
C LEU A 18 6.00 2.91 13.69
N SER A 19 6.49 2.46 14.86
CA SER A 19 5.97 2.91 16.16
C SER A 19 6.02 4.44 16.34
N ALA A 20 6.98 5.11 15.68
CA ALA A 20 7.09 6.57 15.70
C ALA A 20 5.94 7.29 14.96
N PHE A 21 5.18 6.57 14.13
CA PHE A 21 4.12 7.10 13.27
C PHE A 21 2.79 6.34 13.45
N ALA A 22 2.63 5.57 14.53
CA ALA A 22 1.50 4.66 14.70
C ALA A 22 0.13 5.36 14.69
N ASP A 23 0.07 6.61 15.18
CA ASP A 23 -1.16 7.41 15.24
C ASP A 23 -1.36 8.31 14.00
N GLU A 24 -0.43 8.30 13.05
CA GLU A 24 -0.53 9.11 11.84
C GLU A 24 -1.55 8.47 10.88
N PRO A 25 -2.60 9.20 10.46
CA PRO A 25 -3.53 8.69 9.46
C PRO A 25 -2.77 8.26 8.21
N TRP A 26 -3.06 7.05 7.73
CA TRP A 26 -2.41 6.46 6.56
C TRP A 26 -0.92 6.16 6.71
N ALA A 27 -0.38 6.09 7.93
CA ALA A 27 0.85 5.33 8.13
C ALA A 27 0.56 3.85 7.91
N VAL A 28 1.37 3.18 7.07
CA VAL A 28 1.20 1.76 6.76
C VAL A 28 2.54 1.05 6.79
N CYS A 29 2.52 -0.18 7.30
CA CYS A 29 3.65 -1.09 7.22
C CYS A 29 3.23 -2.45 6.70
N LEU A 30 3.95 -2.96 5.70
CA LEU A 30 3.82 -4.30 5.17
C LEU A 30 5.00 -5.13 5.71
N LEU A 31 4.73 -5.91 6.75
CA LEU A 31 5.74 -6.72 7.43
C LEU A 31 5.80 -8.13 6.85
N SER A 32 6.95 -8.50 6.32
CA SER A 32 7.18 -9.85 5.83
C SER A 32 7.77 -10.74 6.94
N GLY A 33 7.00 -11.74 7.37
CA GLY A 33 7.40 -12.71 8.39
C GLY A 33 7.93 -14.05 7.86
N GLY A 34 7.87 -14.29 6.55
CA GLY A 34 8.28 -15.56 5.94
C GLY A 34 9.78 -15.69 5.68
N GLU A 35 10.18 -16.88 5.21
CA GLU A 35 11.54 -17.18 4.73
C GLU A 35 11.68 -16.99 3.22
N GLY A 36 12.93 -16.89 2.74
CA GLY A 36 13.28 -16.79 1.33
C GLY A 36 12.90 -15.45 0.68
N GLU A 37 12.92 -15.40 -0.65
CA GLU A 37 12.75 -14.15 -1.41
C GLU A 37 11.44 -13.41 -1.14
N ARG A 38 10.35 -14.15 -0.85
CA ARG A 38 9.05 -13.54 -0.50
C ARG A 38 9.07 -12.90 0.89
N GLY A 39 9.99 -13.32 1.76
CA GLY A 39 10.19 -12.80 3.10
C GLY A 39 11.20 -11.66 3.20
N ARG A 40 11.95 -11.37 2.13
CA ARG A 40 13.11 -10.46 2.13
C ARG A 40 12.72 -9.03 2.47
N TRP A 41 11.63 -8.52 1.91
CA TRP A 41 11.31 -7.09 1.96
C TRP A 41 10.16 -6.79 2.91
N SER A 42 10.35 -5.81 3.78
CA SER A 42 9.24 -5.12 4.47
C SER A 42 9.19 -3.66 4.01
N TYR A 43 8.03 -3.04 4.12
CA TYR A 43 7.82 -1.67 3.64
C TYR A 43 7.14 -0.81 4.69
N LEU A 44 7.51 0.46 4.76
CA LEU A 44 6.79 1.49 5.49
C LEU A 44 6.50 2.63 4.53
N ALA A 45 5.27 3.14 4.55
CA ALA A 45 4.88 4.32 3.80
C ALA A 45 4.03 5.24 4.69
N ARG A 46 4.11 6.53 4.42
CA ARG A 46 3.39 7.59 5.13
C ARG A 46 3.16 8.77 4.19
N ASP A 47 2.36 9.74 4.62
CA ASP A 47 2.08 10.97 3.89
C ASP A 47 1.66 10.72 2.42
N PRO A 48 0.56 9.99 2.20
CA PRO A 48 0.10 9.70 0.85
C PRO A 48 -0.32 11.00 0.15
N ASP A 49 -0.05 11.09 -1.15
CA ASP A 49 -0.40 12.28 -1.96
C ASP A 49 -1.83 12.23 -2.50
N ALA A 50 -2.48 11.07 -2.41
CA ALA A 50 -3.88 10.86 -2.78
C ALA A 50 -4.47 9.67 -2.03
N THR A 51 -5.77 9.72 -1.74
CA THR A 51 -6.51 8.64 -1.07
C THR A 51 -7.80 8.33 -1.81
N LEU A 52 -8.25 7.08 -1.74
CA LEU A 52 -9.51 6.58 -2.28
C LEU A 52 -10.29 5.87 -1.18
N THR A 53 -11.57 6.19 -1.08
CA THR A 53 -12.55 5.42 -0.32
C THR A 53 -13.75 5.18 -1.23
N VAL A 54 -14.10 3.91 -1.41
CA VAL A 54 -15.30 3.47 -2.14
C VAL A 54 -16.19 2.76 -1.14
N THR A 55 -17.34 3.35 -0.87
CA THR A 55 -18.34 2.76 0.03
C THR A 55 -19.34 1.94 -0.76
N ALA A 56 -20.14 1.13 -0.08
CA ALA A 56 -21.23 0.36 -0.65
C ALA A 56 -22.18 1.15 -1.57
N GLY A 57 -22.53 2.38 -1.16
CA GLY A 57 -23.44 3.25 -1.88
C GLY A 57 -22.78 4.04 -3.02
N ASP A 58 -21.49 3.83 -3.25
CA ASP A 58 -20.76 4.53 -4.29
C ASP A 58 -21.15 4.01 -5.68
N ALA A 59 -21.45 4.95 -6.57
CA ALA A 59 -21.81 4.64 -7.95
C ALA A 59 -20.59 4.35 -8.83
N ARG A 60 -19.38 4.74 -8.40
CA ARG A 60 -18.14 4.50 -9.16
C ARG A 60 -17.81 3.03 -9.22
N ASP A 61 -17.32 2.55 -10.35
CA ASP A 61 -16.67 1.25 -10.42
C ASP A 61 -15.37 1.27 -9.59
N PRO A 62 -15.22 0.40 -8.57
CA PRO A 62 -14.08 0.46 -7.65
C PRO A 62 -12.74 0.20 -8.34
N PHE A 63 -12.70 -0.64 -9.38
CA PHE A 63 -11.47 -0.97 -10.09
C PHE A 63 -11.00 0.17 -10.99
N SER A 64 -11.94 0.83 -11.66
CA SER A 64 -11.69 2.05 -12.42
C SER A 64 -11.19 3.17 -11.50
N ALA A 65 -11.85 3.39 -10.36
CA ALA A 65 -11.41 4.39 -9.38
C ALA A 65 -10.01 4.08 -8.79
N LEU A 66 -9.69 2.81 -8.58
CA LEU A 66 -8.35 2.38 -8.15
C LEU A 66 -7.30 2.59 -9.25
N ALA A 67 -7.64 2.29 -10.51
CA ALA A 67 -6.75 2.53 -11.65
C ALA A 67 -6.46 4.03 -11.82
N ASP A 68 -7.47 4.89 -11.65
CA ASP A 68 -7.33 6.34 -11.67
C ASP A 68 -6.41 6.83 -10.54
N LEU A 69 -6.57 6.28 -9.33
CA LEU A 69 -5.68 6.59 -8.20
C LEU A 69 -4.23 6.19 -8.50
N LEU A 70 -4.02 4.98 -9.02
CA LEU A 70 -2.70 4.44 -9.35
C LEU A 70 -2.01 5.29 -10.42
N GLY A 71 -2.76 5.75 -11.41
CA GLY A 71 -2.25 6.52 -12.53
C GLY A 71 -1.39 5.69 -13.49
N PRO A 72 -0.64 6.35 -14.40
CA PRO A 72 0.16 5.66 -15.40
C PRO A 72 1.35 4.93 -14.77
N ALA A 73 1.57 3.69 -15.21
CA ALA A 73 2.71 2.88 -14.79
C ALA A 73 4.04 3.62 -15.04
N GLN A 74 4.92 3.60 -14.04
CA GLN A 74 6.27 4.13 -14.14
C GLN A 74 7.26 2.96 -14.26
N PRO A 75 8.34 3.10 -15.04
CA PRO A 75 9.38 2.07 -15.09
C PRO A 75 10.07 1.96 -13.72
N PRO A 76 10.27 0.75 -13.18
CA PRO A 76 10.95 0.59 -11.91
C PRO A 76 12.43 0.94 -12.03
N MET A 77 13.02 1.44 -10.94
CA MET A 77 14.46 1.57 -10.82
C MET A 77 15.10 0.18 -10.77
N ALA A 78 16.03 -0.08 -11.70
CA ALA A 78 16.74 -1.35 -11.75
C ALA A 78 17.56 -1.58 -10.47
N GLY A 79 17.48 -2.80 -9.91
CA GLY A 79 18.16 -3.15 -8.67
C GLY A 79 17.55 -2.56 -7.39
N GLY A 80 16.42 -1.85 -7.50
CA GLY A 80 15.64 -1.38 -6.34
C GLY A 80 14.76 -2.47 -5.73
N PRO A 81 14.07 -2.18 -4.61
CA PRO A 81 13.10 -3.09 -4.03
C PRO A 81 11.91 -3.33 -4.98
N PRO A 82 11.16 -4.43 -4.84
CA PRO A 82 10.05 -4.73 -5.73
C PRO A 82 8.88 -3.74 -5.65
N PHE A 83 8.64 -3.13 -4.47
CA PHE A 83 7.68 -2.04 -4.33
C PHE A 83 8.42 -0.71 -4.15
N GLN A 84 8.20 0.24 -5.07
CA GLN A 84 8.93 1.52 -5.15
C GLN A 84 7.99 2.73 -5.03
N GLY A 85 6.87 2.54 -4.32
CA GLY A 85 5.75 3.48 -4.32
C GLY A 85 4.57 2.98 -5.17
N GLY A 86 3.43 3.65 -5.01
CA GLY A 86 2.16 3.23 -5.58
C GLY A 86 1.06 3.17 -4.53
N VAL A 87 0.02 2.39 -4.80
CA VAL A 87 -1.16 2.32 -3.91
C VAL A 87 -1.03 1.16 -2.92
N VAL A 88 -1.24 1.45 -1.64
CA VAL A 88 -1.48 0.44 -0.60
C VAL A 88 -2.89 0.65 -0.04
N GLY A 89 -3.61 -0.44 0.19
CA GLY A 89 -5.01 -0.37 0.60
C GLY A 89 -5.55 -1.68 1.15
N LEU A 90 -6.84 -1.64 1.49
CA LEU A 90 -7.62 -2.77 1.96
C LEU A 90 -8.87 -2.90 1.08
N ALA A 91 -9.14 -4.12 0.64
CA ALA A 91 -10.40 -4.49 0.00
C ALA A 91 -11.20 -5.33 1.00
N SER A 92 -12.40 -4.87 1.35
CA SER A 92 -13.30 -5.64 2.20
C SER A 92 -13.82 -6.85 1.43
N TYR A 93 -14.22 -7.90 2.14
CA TYR A 93 -14.74 -9.12 1.52
C TYR A 93 -15.98 -8.83 0.66
N GLU A 94 -16.82 -7.89 1.12
CA GLU A 94 -18.04 -7.44 0.48
C GLU A 94 -17.81 -6.68 -0.84
N LEU A 95 -16.57 -6.31 -1.17
CA LEU A 95 -16.21 -5.81 -2.51
C LEU A 95 -16.58 -6.82 -3.61
N ALA A 96 -16.63 -8.11 -3.29
CA ALA A 96 -17.04 -9.16 -4.23
C ALA A 96 -18.45 -8.91 -4.81
N ASP A 97 -19.35 -8.25 -4.07
CA ASP A 97 -20.69 -7.89 -4.55
C ASP A 97 -20.66 -6.88 -5.73
N ARG A 98 -19.53 -6.21 -5.95
CA ARG A 98 -19.31 -5.31 -7.11
C ARG A 98 -18.96 -6.08 -8.38
N ILE A 99 -18.57 -7.34 -8.26
CA ILE A 99 -18.18 -8.23 -9.35
C ILE A 99 -19.30 -9.24 -9.65
N GLU A 100 -19.88 -9.82 -8.59
CA GLU A 100 -20.90 -10.86 -8.65
C GLU A 100 -22.06 -10.54 -7.71
N ALA A 101 -23.30 -10.88 -8.07
CA ALA A 101 -24.48 -10.60 -7.23
C ALA A 101 -24.65 -11.62 -6.09
N LEU A 102 -23.75 -11.60 -5.10
CA LEU A 102 -23.72 -12.58 -3.99
C LEU A 102 -24.70 -12.23 -2.85
N GLY A 103 -25.08 -10.95 -2.72
CA GLY A 103 -26.02 -10.49 -1.71
C GLY A 103 -25.40 -10.42 -0.31
N LEU A 104 -24.13 -10.03 -0.23
CA LEU A 104 -23.39 -9.99 1.02
C LEU A 104 -23.90 -8.88 1.94
N ALA A 105 -24.07 -9.21 3.22
CA ALA A 105 -24.42 -8.25 4.24
C ALA A 105 -23.21 -7.33 4.52
N ARG A 106 -23.39 -6.02 4.34
CA ARG A 106 -22.33 -5.03 4.51
C ARG A 106 -22.19 -4.58 5.95
N GLN A 107 -20.94 -4.45 6.38
CA GLN A 107 -20.60 -3.87 7.68
C GLN A 107 -20.51 -2.35 7.54
N ALA A 108 -21.44 -1.62 8.14
CA ALA A 108 -21.58 -0.16 7.95
C ALA A 108 -20.31 0.66 8.30
N ALA A 109 -19.42 0.13 9.13
CA ALA A 109 -18.18 0.79 9.52
C ALA A 109 -17.05 0.65 8.49
N TRP A 110 -17.18 -0.24 7.51
CA TRP A 110 -16.11 -0.57 6.57
C TRP A 110 -16.49 -0.18 5.12
N PRO A 111 -15.62 0.53 4.39
CA PRO A 111 -15.79 0.74 2.96
C PRO A 111 -15.57 -0.58 2.19
N ASP A 112 -16.09 -0.67 0.98
CA ASP A 112 -15.84 -1.82 0.09
C ASP A 112 -14.36 -1.82 -0.36
N LEU A 113 -13.78 -0.65 -0.61
CA LEU A 113 -12.37 -0.46 -0.95
C LEU A 113 -11.82 0.82 -0.32
N ILE A 114 -10.62 0.75 0.23
CA ILE A 114 -9.86 1.91 0.68
C ILE A 114 -8.41 1.79 0.22
N GLY A 115 -7.80 2.89 -0.22
CA GLY A 115 -6.42 2.90 -0.68
C GLY A 115 -5.79 4.27 -0.61
N ALA A 116 -4.48 4.31 -0.56
CA ALA A 116 -3.70 5.54 -0.52
C ALA A 116 -2.47 5.38 -1.42
N ARG A 117 -2.17 6.41 -2.21
CA ARG A 117 -1.00 6.45 -3.09
C ARG A 117 0.16 7.08 -2.36
N TYR A 118 1.26 6.36 -2.30
CA TYR A 118 2.50 6.78 -1.66
C TYR A 118 3.54 7.03 -2.75
N PRO A 119 3.99 8.28 -2.94
CA PRO A 119 5.04 8.61 -3.90
C PRO A 119 6.41 8.10 -3.46
N ALA A 120 6.59 7.78 -2.18
CA ALA A 120 7.82 7.26 -1.60
C ALA A 120 7.53 6.17 -0.56
N VAL A 121 8.46 5.24 -0.43
CA VAL A 121 8.42 4.16 0.56
C VAL A 121 9.80 3.98 1.18
N LEU A 122 9.81 3.59 2.45
CA LEU A 122 10.99 3.03 3.09
C LEU A 122 10.93 1.51 2.95
N ALA A 123 11.91 0.94 2.25
CA ALA A 123 12.02 -0.50 2.05
C ALA A 123 13.13 -1.05 2.94
N PHE A 124 12.84 -2.14 3.64
CA PHE A 124 13.76 -2.81 4.55
C PHE A 124 14.19 -4.14 3.92
N ASP A 125 15.48 -4.28 3.63
CA ASP A 125 16.05 -5.53 3.15
C ASP A 125 16.46 -6.41 4.32
N ARG A 126 15.68 -7.44 4.67
CA ARG A 126 16.02 -8.34 5.78
C ARG A 126 17.23 -9.23 5.50
N HIS A 127 17.58 -9.45 4.24
CA HIS A 127 18.75 -10.27 3.88
C HIS A 127 20.03 -9.45 3.99
N GLU A 128 20.04 -8.25 3.43
CA GLU A 128 21.20 -7.36 3.46
C GLU A 128 21.28 -6.52 4.76
N ARG A 129 20.18 -6.47 5.52
CA ARG A 129 19.98 -5.59 6.67
C ARG A 129 20.33 -4.14 6.32
N ALA A 130 19.65 -3.63 5.30
CA ALA A 130 19.83 -2.30 4.73
C ALA A 130 18.50 -1.61 4.42
#